data_AF-A0A3N4GIY9-F1
#
_entry.id   AF-A0A3N4GIY9-F1
#
_cell.length_a   1.000
_cell.length_b   1.000
_cell.length_c   1.000
_cell.angle_alpha   90.00
_cell.angle_beta   90.00
_cell.angle_gamma   90.00
#
_symmetry.space_group_name_H-M   'P 1'
#
loop_
_entity.id
_entity.type
_entity.pdbx_description
1 polymer ?
#
loop_
_entity_poly.entity_id
_entity_poly.type
_entity_poly.pdbx_seq_one_letter_code
_entity_poly.pdbx_strand_id
1 'polypeptide(L)'
;MVDADTTITTAPGVPYYVPLGTYVYSVNPSEQEGMLAVAVHIAYDYEPFFDGNAPAFEFQADELIAHDADRYTLTENITCISTPDGTGGRITTRKEQN
;
A
#
# COMPACT_ATOMS: atom_id res chain seq x y z
N MET A 1 10.12 -13.18 1.95
CA MET A 1 10.70 -11.80 2.05
C MET A 1 11.00 -11.24 0.66
N VAL A 2 10.37 -10.11 0.35
CA VAL A 2 10.61 -9.25 -0.80
C VAL A 2 11.33 -8.00 -0.30
N ASP A 3 12.33 -7.56 -1.05
CA ASP A 3 13.11 -6.34 -0.85
C ASP A 3 13.37 -5.79 -2.25
N ALA A 4 12.73 -4.67 -2.60
CA ALA A 4 12.68 -4.19 -3.96
C ALA A 4 12.34 -2.71 -4.09
N ASP A 5 12.88 -2.11 -5.15
CA ASP A 5 12.40 -0.83 -5.68
C ASP A 5 11.27 -1.10 -6.69
N THR A 6 10.18 -0.36 -6.58
CA THR A 6 9.00 -0.54 -7.44
C THR A 6 8.25 0.79 -7.65
N THR A 7 7.29 0.77 -8.57
CA THR A 7 6.42 1.90 -8.86
C THR A 7 4.97 1.54 -8.55
N ILE A 8 4.31 2.37 -7.75
CA ILE A 8 2.87 2.27 -7.47
C ILE A 8 2.15 3.31 -8.31
N THR A 9 1.21 2.87 -9.14
CA THR A 9 0.32 3.76 -9.89
C THR A 9 -0.97 3.97 -9.10
N THR A 10 -1.27 5.22 -8.74
CA THR A 10 -2.45 5.56 -7.92
C THR A 10 -3.13 6.84 -8.41
N ALA A 11 -4.42 6.98 -8.13
CA ALA A 11 -5.13 8.23 -8.37
C ALA A 11 -4.81 9.25 -7.26
N PRO A 12 -4.77 10.56 -7.58
CA PRO A 12 -4.59 11.61 -6.58
C PRO A 12 -5.59 11.51 -5.42
N GLY A 13 -5.08 11.60 -4.19
CA GLY A 13 -5.89 11.60 -2.96
C GLY A 13 -6.43 10.22 -2.54
N VAL A 14 -6.12 9.15 -3.27
CA VAL A 14 -6.56 7.78 -2.92
C VAL A 14 -5.53 7.13 -1.98
N PRO A 15 -5.96 6.61 -0.80
CA PRO A 15 -5.05 5.93 0.12
C PRO A 15 -4.61 4.58 -0.43
N TYR A 16 -3.32 4.29 -0.24
CA TYR A 16 -2.70 3.03 -0.58
C TYR A 16 -1.95 2.49 0.64
N TYR A 17 -2.19 1.23 1.00
CA TYR A 17 -1.51 0.58 2.12
C TYR A 17 -0.26 -0.12 1.61
N VAL A 18 0.90 0.39 2.04
CA VAL A 18 2.22 -0.11 1.65
C VAL A 18 2.90 -0.80 2.84
N PRO A 19 3.89 -1.67 2.61
CA PRO A 19 4.65 -2.27 3.69
C PRO A 19 5.18 -1.26 4.70
N LEU A 20 5.24 -1.66 5.98
CA LEU A 20 5.81 -0.86 7.04
C LEU A 20 7.27 -0.48 6.72
N GLY A 21 7.63 0.79 6.87
CA GLY A 21 8.96 1.31 6.58
C GLY A 21 9.19 1.58 5.09
N THR A 22 8.13 1.78 4.32
CA THR A 22 8.24 2.12 2.89
C THR A 22 8.95 3.45 2.73
N TYR A 23 9.98 3.49 1.88
CA TYR A 23 10.66 4.74 1.54
C TYR A 23 10.18 5.27 0.19
N VAL A 24 9.74 6.52 0.14
CA VAL A 24 9.24 7.17 -1.09
C VAL A 24 10.37 7.98 -1.73
N TYR A 25 10.74 7.62 -2.96
CA TYR A 25 11.77 8.32 -3.75
C TYR A 25 11.21 9.56 -4.44
N SER A 26 10.06 9.43 -5.08
CA SER A 26 9.45 10.49 -5.89
C SER A 26 7.99 10.21 -6.20
N VAL A 27 7.25 11.26 -6.57
CA VAL A 27 5.88 11.19 -7.08
C VAL A 27 5.83 11.96 -8.39
N ASN A 28 5.51 11.28 -9.49
CA ASN A 28 5.49 11.89 -10.82
C ASN A 28 4.14 11.64 -11.51
N PRO A 29 3.75 12.43 -12.51
CA PRO A 29 2.69 12.05 -13.42
C PRO A 29 2.97 10.68 -14.05
N SER A 30 1.96 9.81 -14.06
CA SER A 30 2.01 8.54 -14.77
C SER A 30 1.78 8.74 -16.28
N GLU A 31 2.17 7.76 -17.09
CA GLU A 31 1.75 7.68 -18.49
C GLU A 31 0.23 7.48 -18.63
N GLN A 32 -0.41 6.97 -17.57
CA GLN A 32 -1.87 6.86 -17.50
C GLN A 32 -2.48 8.21 -17.09
N GLU A 33 -3.37 8.72 -17.94
CA GLU A 33 -4.04 10.01 -17.73
C GLU A 33 -4.73 10.07 -16.35
N GLY A 34 -4.44 11.15 -15.61
CA GLY A 34 -5.02 11.39 -14.29
C GLY A 34 -4.43 10.56 -13.14
N MET A 35 -3.38 9.76 -13.41
CA MET A 35 -2.73 8.93 -12.38
C MET A 35 -1.34 9.47 -12.02
N LEU A 36 -0.88 9.13 -10.81
CA LEU A 36 0.45 9.40 -10.30
C LEU A 36 1.23 8.09 -10.20
N ALA A 37 2.52 8.14 -10.56
CA ALA A 37 3.49 7.08 -10.39
C ALA A 37 4.39 7.42 -9.19
N VAL A 38 4.30 6.62 -8.13
CA VAL A 38 5.10 6.77 -6.92
C VAL A 38 6.23 5.74 -6.96
N ALA A 39 7.47 6.20 -7.06
CA ALA A 39 8.63 5.33 -6.95
C ALA A 39 8.96 5.11 -5.48
N VAL A 40 9.04 3.85 -5.06
CA VAL A 40 9.21 3.47 -3.66
C VAL A 40 10.20 2.31 -3.50
N HIS A 41 10.76 2.20 -2.31
CA HIS A 41 11.44 1.01 -1.82
C HIS A 41 10.57 0.32 -0.77
N ILE A 42 10.41 -0.98 -0.90
CA ILE A 42 9.60 -1.80 0.01
C ILE A 42 10.37 -3.04 0.45
N ALA A 43 10.20 -3.38 1.73
CA ALA A 43 10.63 -4.65 2.30
C ALA A 43 9.46 -5.29 3.04
N TYR A 44 9.06 -6.49 2.63
CA TYR A 44 7.89 -7.16 3.22
C TYR A 44 7.91 -8.67 3.10
N ASP A 45 7.26 -9.36 4.03
CA ASP A 45 7.02 -10.79 3.91
C ASP A 45 5.64 -11.09 3.31
N TYR A 46 5.62 -11.54 2.05
CA TYR A 46 4.39 -11.83 1.33
C TYR A 46 3.72 -13.15 1.75
N GLU A 47 4.40 -14.02 2.50
CA GLU A 47 3.86 -15.34 2.87
C GLU A 47 2.46 -15.28 3.52
N PRO A 48 2.15 -14.35 4.45
CA PRO A 48 0.82 -14.25 5.05
C PRO A 48 -0.30 -13.91 4.05
N PHE A 49 0.03 -13.36 2.87
CA PHE A 49 -0.92 -12.92 1.85
C PHE A 49 -1.09 -13.94 0.72
N PHE A 50 -0.29 -15.02 0.71
CA PHE A 50 -0.28 -16.00 -0.37
C PHE A 50 -1.57 -16.82 -0.44
N ASP A 51 -2.17 -17.12 0.72
CA ASP A 51 -3.48 -17.77 0.78
C ASP A 51 -4.60 -16.72 0.87
N GLY A 52 -5.25 -16.46 -0.26
CA GLY A 52 -6.40 -15.57 -0.33
C GLY A 52 -7.62 -16.00 0.48
N ASN A 53 -7.70 -17.28 0.86
CA ASN A 53 -8.82 -17.83 1.63
C ASN A 53 -8.49 -17.99 3.13
N ALA A 54 -7.24 -17.79 3.54
CA ALA A 54 -6.86 -17.84 4.95
C ALA A 54 -7.62 -16.79 5.78
N PRO A 55 -7.90 -17.04 7.07
CA PRO A 55 -8.64 -16.12 7.92
C PRO A 55 -8.12 -14.66 7.91
N ALA A 56 -8.98 -13.76 8.35
CA ALA A 56 -8.59 -12.36 8.53
C ALA A 56 -7.47 -12.23 9.57
N PHE A 57 -6.53 -11.32 9.34
CA PHE A 57 -5.45 -11.02 10.27
C PHE A 57 -5.11 -9.53 10.30
N GLU A 58 -4.56 -9.10 11.43
CA GLU A 58 -4.06 -7.74 11.63
C GLU A 58 -2.57 -7.66 11.31
N PHE A 59 -2.15 -6.54 10.74
CA PHE A 59 -0.74 -6.27 10.46
C PHE A 59 -0.47 -4.76 10.52
N GLN A 60 0.80 -4.40 10.68
CA GLN A 60 1.24 -3.00 10.58
C GLN A 60 1.65 -2.67 9.15
N ALA A 61 1.31 -1.47 8.71
CA ALA A 61 1.57 -0.93 7.37
C ALA A 61 1.75 0.59 7.44
N ASP A 62 2.13 1.20 6.32
CA ASP A 62 2.06 2.65 6.15
C ASP A 62 0.92 3.01 5.20
N GLU A 63 0.30 4.17 5.39
CA GLU A 63 -0.70 4.72 4.48
C GLU A 63 -0.08 5.82 3.63
N LEU A 64 0.01 5.56 2.33
CA LEU A 64 0.51 6.49 1.34
C LEU A 64 -0.66 7.16 0.61
N ILE A 65 -0.67 8.49 0.58
CA ILE A 65 -1.59 9.29 -0.23
C ILE A 65 -0.77 10.22 -1.11
N ALA A 66 -0.75 9.96 -2.42
CA ALA A 66 -0.15 10.87 -3.39
C ALA A 66 -1.14 11.98 -3.78
N HIS A 67 -0.73 13.25 -3.75
CA HIS A 67 -1.62 14.39 -4.01
C HIS A 67 -1.38 15.00 -5.39
N ASP A 68 -0.11 15.29 -5.71
CA ASP A 68 0.35 15.86 -6.96
C ASP A 68 1.86 15.55 -7.13
N ALA A 69 2.48 16.04 -8.21
CA ALA A 69 3.90 15.82 -8.46
C ALA A 69 4.76 16.30 -7.27
N ASP A 70 5.66 15.45 -6.80
CA ASP A 70 6.50 15.65 -5.62
C ASP A 70 5.78 15.84 -4.27
N ARG A 71 4.45 15.63 -4.21
CA ARG A 71 3.67 15.79 -2.98
C ARG A 71 2.92 14.54 -2.58
N TYR A 72 3.20 14.08 -1.37
CA TYR A 72 2.51 12.95 -0.75
C TYR A 72 2.33 13.15 0.75
N THR A 73 1.51 12.30 1.34
CA THR A 73 1.42 12.06 2.78
C THR A 73 1.74 10.61 3.04
N LEU A 74 2.59 10.34 4.03
CA LEU A 74 2.87 9.00 4.53
C LEU A 74 2.51 8.98 6.01
N THR A 75 1.45 8.25 6.36
CA THR A 75 1.11 7.98 7.76
C THR A 75 1.73 6.65 8.14
N GLU A 76 2.77 6.70 8.94
CA GLU A 76 3.54 5.51 9.30
C GLU A 76 2.85 4.68 10.39
N ASN A 77 3.13 3.37 10.38
CA ASN A 77 2.78 2.44 11.46
C ASN A 77 1.29 2.46 11.85
N ILE A 78 0.44 2.32 10.84
CA ILE A 78 -1.00 2.10 11.01
C ILE A 78 -1.32 0.62 11.10
N THR A 79 -2.41 0.31 11.81
CA THR A 79 -2.93 -1.06 11.87
C THR A 79 -3.94 -1.28 10.74
N CYS A 80 -3.70 -2.31 9.94
CA CYS A 80 -4.58 -2.76 8.87
C CYS A 80 -5.12 -4.16 9.16
N ILE A 81 -6.25 -4.49 8.52
CA ILE A 81 -6.85 -5.82 8.51
C ILE A 81 -6.84 -6.32 7.07
N SER A 82 -6.28 -7.51 6.85
CA SER A 82 -6.39 -8.21 5.57
C SER A 82 -7.47 -9.29 5.68
N THR A 83 -8.49 -9.23 4.84
CA THR A 83 -9.62 -10.17 4.83
C THR A 83 -9.75 -10.88 3.47
N PRO A 84 -10.14 -12.16 3.43
CA PRO A 84 -10.53 -12.82 2.17
C PRO A 84 -11.63 -12.06 1.43
N ASP A 85 -11.54 -11.99 0.10
CA ASP A 85 -12.59 -11.39 -0.74
C ASP A 85 -13.65 -12.41 -1.21
N GLY A 86 -13.45 -13.70 -0.90
CA GLY A 86 -14.35 -14.80 -1.29
C GLY A 86 -14.11 -15.33 -2.72
N THR A 87 -13.15 -14.79 -3.45
CA THR A 87 -12.76 -15.16 -4.82
C THR A 87 -11.32 -15.63 -4.95
N GLY A 88 -10.63 -15.80 -3.82
CA GLY A 88 -9.22 -16.17 -3.76
C GLY A 88 -8.26 -14.98 -3.72
N GLY A 89 -8.77 -13.76 -3.59
CA GLY A 89 -7.98 -12.56 -3.31
C GLY A 89 -8.18 -12.06 -1.87
N ARG A 90 -7.49 -10.98 -1.54
CA ARG A 90 -7.56 -10.33 -0.22
C ARG A 90 -7.83 -8.85 -0.35
N ILE A 91 -8.65 -8.33 0.54
CA ILE A 91 -8.94 -6.90 0.69
C ILE A 91 -8.23 -6.41 1.96
N THR A 92 -7.61 -5.24 1.87
CA THR A 92 -6.95 -4.59 3.01
C THR A 92 -7.70 -3.32 3.38
N THR A 93 -8.01 -3.16 4.67
CA THR A 93 -8.63 -1.95 5.22
C THR A 93 -7.86 -1.43 6.43
N ARG A 94 -7.87 -0.13 6.65
CA ARG A 94 -7.36 0.48 7.89
C ARG A 94 -8.32 0.16 9.04
N LYS A 95 -7.78 -0.24 10.18
CA LYS A 95 -8.53 -0.39 11.41
C LYS A 95 -8.73 1.00 12.02
N GLU A 96 -9.98 1.47 12.10
CA GLU A 96 -10.30 2.70 12.81
C GLU A 96 -9.87 2.57 14.27
N GLN A 97 -9.09 3.54 14.76
CA GLN A 97 -8.79 3.63 16.18
C GLN A 97 -9.99 4.31 16.85
N ASN A 98 -10.76 3.53 17.61
CA ASN A 98 -11.79 4.04 18.51
C ASN A 98 -11.19 4.85 19.66
#